data_AF-A0A920RT45-F1
#
_entry.id   AF-A0A920RT45-F1
#
_cell.length_a   1.000
_cell.length_b   1.000
_cell.length_c   1.000
_cell.angle_alpha   90.00
_cell.angle_beta   90.00
_cell.angle_gamma   90.00
#
_symmetry.space_group_name_H-M   'P 1'
#
loop_
_entity.id
_entity.type
_entity.pdbx_description
1 polymer ?
#
loop_
_entity_poly.entity_id
_entity_poly.type
_entity_poly.pdbx_seq_one_letter_code
_entity_poly.pdbx_strand_id
1 'polypeptide(L)'
;MKYILGDLVERNISFQVLISLLIVLVAIAGIDLIFLFLNELSDLSESYTLNDIFIYCLKSFPYRIFDLTSYICLIGLIIGMGSLIDKGELIGAQILGKSLTSIAIAAFRPVLLIMIIGLFSSQFFIPSLSQSAEETRSQLQERISYDQGYWNKNDENY
;
A
#
# COMPACT_ATOMS: atom_id res chain seq x y z
N MET A 1 29.27 -11.16 10.47
CA MET A 1 28.09 -10.60 9.76
C MET A 1 26.86 -11.53 9.75
N LYS A 2 26.83 -12.61 10.56
CA LYS A 2 25.78 -13.66 10.57
C LYS A 2 24.54 -13.32 11.42
N TYR A 3 24.60 -12.26 12.22
CA TYR A 3 23.51 -11.84 13.12
C TYR A 3 22.48 -10.91 12.48
N ILE A 4 22.81 -10.26 11.36
CA ILE A 4 21.92 -9.29 10.69
C ILE A 4 21.12 -9.93 9.55
N LEU A 5 21.70 -10.86 8.79
CA LEU A 5 21.03 -11.56 7.68
C LEU A 5 20.31 -12.86 8.07
N GLY A 6 20.40 -13.28 9.33
CA GLY A 6 19.76 -14.49 9.82
C GLY A 6 20.37 -15.79 9.28
N ASP A 7 19.94 -16.89 9.87
CA ASP A 7 20.29 -18.24 9.45
C ASP A 7 19.50 -18.65 8.19
N LEU A 8 19.90 -19.74 7.51
CA LEU A 8 19.23 -20.21 6.29
C LEU A 8 17.72 -20.42 6.50
N VAL A 9 17.35 -20.91 7.68
CA VAL A 9 15.95 -21.12 8.11
C VAL A 9 15.19 -19.80 8.21
N GLU A 10 15.77 -18.77 8.82
CA GLU A 10 15.13 -17.47 8.98
C GLU A 10 14.91 -16.78 7.63
N ARG A 11 15.86 -16.93 6.71
CA ARG A 11 15.73 -16.40 5.34
C ARG A 11 14.57 -17.05 4.59
N ASN A 12 14.38 -18.36 4.73
CA ASN A 12 13.26 -19.05 4.10
C ASN A 12 11.91 -18.56 4.65
N ILE A 13 11.81 -18.43 5.98
CA ILE A 13 10.64 -17.88 6.66
C ILE A 13 10.34 -16.45 6.16
N SER A 14 11.34 -15.57 6.14
CA SER A 14 11.16 -14.20 5.64
C SER A 14 10.72 -14.17 4.17
N PHE A 15 11.27 -15.06 3.33
CA PHE A 15 10.91 -15.13 1.91
C PHE A 15 9.48 -15.64 1.70
N GLN A 16 9.06 -16.65 2.45
CA GLN A 16 7.69 -17.17 2.40
C GLN A 16 6.68 -16.10 2.83
N VAL A 17 6.97 -15.37 3.91
CA VAL A 17 6.12 -14.26 4.38
C VAL A 17 6.10 -13.11 3.36
N LEU A 18 7.24 -12.78 2.74
CA LEU A 18 7.32 -11.78 1.67
C LEU A 18 6.42 -12.16 0.48
N ILE A 19 6.44 -13.42 0.04
CA ILE A 19 5.57 -13.91 -1.04
C ILE A 19 4.10 -13.76 -0.64
N SER A 20 3.74 -14.17 0.58
CA SER A 20 2.37 -14.02 1.07
C SER A 20 1.93 -12.55 1.13
N LEU A 21 2.81 -11.64 1.56
CA LEU A 21 2.56 -10.20 1.53
C LEU A 21 2.31 -9.70 0.10
N LEU A 22 3.12 -10.12 -0.87
CA LEU A 22 2.95 -9.71 -2.28
C LEU A 22 1.64 -10.24 -2.88
N ILE A 23 1.26 -11.49 -2.58
CA ILE A 23 0.00 -12.06 -3.03
C ILE A 23 -1.19 -11.26 -2.48
N VAL A 24 -1.16 -10.97 -1.17
CA VAL A 24 -2.21 -10.18 -0.50
C VAL A 24 -2.25 -8.75 -1.04
N LEU A 25 -1.08 -8.14 -1.27
CA LEU A 25 -0.98 -6.80 -1.87
C LEU A 25 -1.68 -6.78 -3.23
N VAL A 26 -1.38 -7.74 -4.11
CA VAL A 26 -1.99 -7.81 -5.45
C VAL A 26 -3.48 -8.05 -5.36
N ALA A 27 -3.93 -8.95 -4.48
CA ALA A 27 -5.34 -9.26 -4.32
C ALA A 27 -6.14 -8.04 -3.84
N ILE A 28 -5.69 -7.38 -2.77
CA ILE A 28 -6.37 -6.22 -2.19
C ILE A 28 -6.29 -5.04 -3.17
N ALA A 29 -5.10 -4.72 -3.69
CA ALA A 29 -4.92 -3.60 -4.60
C ALA A 29 -5.70 -3.78 -5.92
N GLY A 30 -5.81 -5.02 -6.42
CA GLY A 30 -6.58 -5.31 -7.62
C GLY A 30 -8.08 -5.07 -7.44
N ILE A 31 -8.65 -5.59 -6.34
CA ILE A 31 -10.06 -5.36 -6.00
C ILE A 31 -10.32 -3.86 -5.81
N ASP A 32 -9.41 -3.21 -5.10
CA ASP A 32 -9.48 -1.79 -4.80
C ASP A 32 -9.46 -0.93 -6.07
N LEU A 33 -8.59 -1.26 -7.03
CA LEU A 33 -8.52 -0.58 -8.34
C LEU A 33 -9.84 -0.74 -9.11
N ILE A 34 -10.43 -1.94 -9.13
CA ILE A 34 -11.72 -2.17 -9.78
C ILE A 34 -12.80 -1.27 -9.18
N PHE A 35 -12.87 -1.15 -7.85
CA PHE A 35 -13.84 -0.25 -7.22
C PHE A 35 -13.60 1.22 -7.56
N LEU A 36 -12.35 1.67 -7.61
CA LEU A 36 -12.04 3.04 -8.02
C LEU A 36 -12.49 3.31 -9.46
N PHE A 37 -12.20 2.38 -10.36
CA PHE A 37 -12.60 2.49 -11.76
C PHE A 37 -14.13 2.53 -11.90
N LEU A 38 -14.84 1.65 -11.18
CA LEU A 38 -16.31 1.63 -11.19
C LEU A 38 -16.92 2.91 -10.61
N ASN A 39 -16.32 3.47 -9.55
CA ASN A 39 -16.79 4.71 -8.95
C ASN A 39 -16.63 5.87 -9.93
N GLU A 40 -15.48 5.96 -10.58
CA GLU A 40 -15.18 7.01 -11.54
C GLU A 40 -16.02 6.91 -12.83
N LEU A 41 -16.42 5.68 -13.21
CA LEU A 41 -17.33 5.45 -14.33
C LEU A 41 -18.72 6.05 -14.11
N SER A 42 -19.14 6.23 -12.85
CA SER A 42 -20.43 6.82 -12.53
C SER A 42 -20.48 8.35 -12.69
N ASP A 43 -19.31 9.00 -12.70
CA ASP A 43 -19.12 10.46 -12.85
C ASP A 43 -18.77 10.86 -14.30
N LEU A 44 -19.04 10.00 -15.28
CA LEU A 44 -18.78 10.24 -16.71
C LEU A 44 -19.56 11.47 -17.23
N SER A 45 -18.83 12.43 -17.84
CA SER A 45 -19.39 13.65 -18.44
C SER A 45 -18.83 13.87 -19.85
N GLU A 46 -19.37 14.81 -20.64
CA GLU A 46 -18.92 15.07 -22.01
C GLU A 46 -17.45 15.54 -22.12
N SER A 47 -16.87 16.10 -21.05
CA SER A 47 -15.44 16.49 -21.00
C SER A 47 -14.53 15.46 -20.31
N TYR A 48 -15.09 14.39 -19.73
CA TYR A 48 -14.32 13.39 -18.98
C TYR A 48 -14.42 12.02 -19.65
N THR A 49 -13.39 11.66 -20.41
CA THR A 49 -13.40 10.46 -21.26
C THR A 49 -12.89 9.24 -20.49
N LEU A 50 -13.26 8.02 -20.94
CA LEU A 50 -12.74 6.76 -20.40
C LEU A 50 -11.21 6.67 -20.31
N ASN A 51 -10.48 7.31 -21.24
CA ASN A 51 -9.02 7.36 -21.20
C ASN A 51 -8.50 8.21 -20.04
N ASP A 52 -9.17 9.31 -19.71
CA ASP A 52 -8.78 10.19 -18.60
C ASP A 52 -8.99 9.49 -17.26
N ILE A 53 -10.10 8.75 -17.14
CA ILE A 53 -10.40 7.87 -16.00
C ILE A 53 -9.29 6.82 -15.81
N PHE A 54 -8.85 6.17 -16.89
CA PHE A 54 -7.79 5.17 -16.81
C PHE A 54 -6.46 5.76 -16.32
N ILE A 55 -6.07 6.92 -16.86
CA ILE A 55 -4.85 7.63 -16.43
C ILE A 55 -4.97 8.09 -14.98
N TYR A 56 -6.14 8.58 -14.57
CA TYR A 56 -6.42 8.95 -13.18
C TYR A 56 -6.30 7.73 -12.25
N CYS A 57 -6.95 6.61 -12.57
CA CYS A 57 -6.83 5.38 -11.78
C CYS A 57 -5.38 4.92 -11.66
N LEU A 58 -4.59 4.97 -12.74
CA LEU A 58 -3.18 4.58 -12.72
C LEU A 58 -2.31 5.51 -11.87
N LYS A 59 -2.57 6.83 -11.91
CA LYS A 59 -1.88 7.81 -11.05
C LYS A 59 -2.29 7.69 -9.58
N SER A 60 -3.55 7.38 -9.30
CA SER A 60 -4.06 7.23 -7.93
C SER A 60 -3.67 5.89 -7.29
N PHE A 61 -3.39 4.87 -8.11
CA PHE A 61 -3.02 3.52 -7.65
C PHE A 61 -1.87 3.45 -6.63
N PRO A 62 -0.68 4.06 -6.85
CA PRO A 62 0.41 3.99 -5.89
C PRO A 62 0.03 4.58 -4.53
N TYR A 63 -0.72 5.69 -4.52
CA TYR A 63 -1.18 6.31 -3.27
C TYR A 63 -2.06 5.34 -2.47
N ARG A 64 -3.00 4.67 -3.13
CA ARG A 64 -3.94 3.75 -2.47
C ARG A 64 -3.25 2.51 -1.91
N ILE A 65 -2.25 1.97 -2.59
CA ILE A 65 -1.45 0.86 -2.04
C ILE A 65 -0.77 1.28 -0.73
N PHE A 66 -0.29 2.52 -0.61
CA PHE A 66 0.33 3.01 0.62
C PHE A 66 -0.67 3.14 1.76
N ASP A 67 -1.85 3.71 1.51
CA ASP A 67 -2.92 3.75 2.52
C ASP A 67 -3.33 2.35 2.99
N LEU A 68 -3.31 1.37 2.06
CA LEU A 68 -3.67 0.00 2.36
C LEU A 68 -2.54 -0.85 2.96
N THR A 69 -1.32 -0.31 3.06
CA THR A 69 -0.12 -1.07 3.46
C THR A 69 -0.28 -1.68 4.85
N SER A 70 -0.89 -0.98 5.81
CA SER A 70 -1.11 -1.52 7.16
C SER A 70 -2.01 -2.76 7.15
N TYR A 71 -3.09 -2.74 6.35
CA TYR A 71 -4.00 -3.88 6.21
C TYR A 71 -3.32 -5.06 5.50
N ILE A 72 -2.58 -4.78 4.42
CA ILE A 72 -1.81 -5.77 3.67
C ILE A 72 -0.78 -6.44 4.58
N CYS A 73 -0.06 -5.67 5.40
CA CYS A 73 0.95 -6.17 6.31
C CYS A 73 0.36 -7.12 7.36
N LEU A 74 -0.77 -6.77 7.96
CA LEU A 74 -1.44 -7.63 8.94
C LEU A 74 -1.92 -8.94 8.30
N ILE A 75 -2.67 -8.84 7.21
CA ILE A 75 -3.27 -10.00 6.54
C ILE A 75 -2.18 -10.89 5.95
N GLY A 76 -1.18 -10.31 5.29
CA GLY A 76 -0.07 -11.04 4.68
C GLY A 76 0.81 -11.74 5.71
N LEU A 77 1.05 -11.13 6.88
CA LEU A 77 1.78 -11.78 7.97
C LEU A 77 1.01 -12.98 8.52
N ILE A 78 -0.29 -12.85 8.75
CA ILE A 78 -1.16 -13.94 9.25
C ILE A 78 -1.17 -15.10 8.24
N ILE A 79 -1.40 -14.80 6.96
CA ILE A 79 -1.44 -15.80 5.90
C ILE A 79 -0.06 -16.46 5.70
N GLY A 80 1.02 -15.67 5.73
CA GLY A 80 2.38 -16.19 5.58
C GLY A 80 2.78 -17.11 6.72
N MET A 81 2.47 -16.73 7.96
CA MET A 81 2.68 -17.57 9.14
C MET A 81 1.82 -18.84 9.11
N GLY A 82 0.55 -18.73 8.71
CA GLY A 82 -0.33 -19.88 8.52
C GLY A 82 0.25 -20.89 7.52
N SER A 83 0.71 -20.39 6.36
CA SER A 83 1.33 -21.23 5.34
C SER A 83 2.59 -21.96 5.82
N LEU A 84 3.39 -21.33 6.69
CA LEU A 84 4.58 -21.94 7.31
C LEU A 84 4.22 -23.05 8.30
N ILE A 85 3.10 -22.90 9.02
CA ILE A 85 2.57 -23.92 9.92
C ILE A 85 2.06 -25.12 9.12
N ASP A 86 1.27 -24.87 8.06
CA ASP A 86 0.68 -25.92 7.22
C ASP A 86 1.74 -26.80 6.54
N LYS A 87 2.86 -26.19 6.10
CA LYS A 87 4.01 -26.91 5.52
C LYS A 87 4.91 -27.58 6.55
N GLY A 88 4.68 -27.35 7.85
CA GLY A 88 5.51 -27.86 8.94
C GLY A 88 6.87 -27.16 9.06
N GLU A 89 7.15 -26.09 8.31
CA GLU A 89 8.42 -25.35 8.37
C GLU A 89 8.61 -24.66 9.72
N LEU A 90 7.52 -24.19 10.33
CA LEU A 90 7.56 -23.57 11.66
C LEU A 90 7.99 -24.59 12.73
N ILE A 91 7.42 -25.79 12.68
CA ILE A 91 7.74 -26.88 13.60
C ILE A 91 9.16 -27.39 13.34
N GLY A 92 9.56 -27.51 12.07
CA GLY A 92 10.92 -27.87 11.67
C GLY A 92 11.97 -26.89 12.21
N ALA A 93 11.70 -25.58 12.17
CA ALA A 93 12.58 -24.57 12.74
C ALA A 93 12.75 -24.73 14.26
N GLN A 94 11.67 -25.05 14.98
CA GLN A 94 11.72 -25.29 16.43
C GLN A 94 12.51 -26.55 16.79
N ILE A 95 12.39 -27.63 16.00
CA ILE A 95 13.17 -28.87 16.18
C ILE A 95 14.67 -28.60 16.00
N LEU A 96 15.03 -27.66 15.12
CA LEU A 96 16.40 -27.20 14.93
C LEU A 96 16.91 -26.28 16.06
N GLY A 97 16.12 -26.09 17.12
CA GLY A 97 16.49 -25.30 18.30
C GLY A 97 16.30 -23.79 18.13
N LYS A 98 15.59 -23.32 17.11
CA LYS A 98 15.25 -21.89 16.98
C LYS A 98 14.18 -21.51 17.99
N SER A 99 14.41 -20.40 18.70
CA SER A 99 13.40 -19.82 19.58
C SER A 99 12.23 -19.23 18.78
N LEU A 100 11.04 -19.23 19.37
CA LEU A 100 9.86 -18.59 18.79
C LEU A 100 10.08 -17.10 18.51
N THR A 101 10.85 -16.43 19.37
CA THR A 101 11.21 -15.00 19.21
C THR A 101 12.07 -14.76 17.97
N SER A 102 13.05 -15.63 17.70
CA SER A 102 13.88 -15.56 16.50
C SER A 102 13.05 -15.69 15.23
N ILE A 103 12.05 -16.59 15.26
CA ILE A 103 11.13 -16.81 14.15
C ILE A 103 10.21 -15.60 13.96
N ALA A 104 9.64 -15.07 15.05
CA ALA A 104 8.82 -13.87 14.99
C ALA A 104 9.61 -12.68 14.39
N ILE A 105 10.83 -12.44 14.85
CA ILE A 105 11.71 -11.39 14.30
C ILE A 105 11.96 -11.63 12.80
N ALA A 106 12.22 -12.88 12.38
CA ALA A 106 12.41 -13.21 10.97
C ALA A 106 11.15 -12.95 10.13
N ALA A 107 9.96 -13.23 10.65
CA ALA A 107 8.68 -12.93 9.98
C ALA A 107 8.39 -11.42 9.88
N PHE A 108 8.87 -10.62 10.85
CA PHE A 108 8.74 -9.16 10.82
C PHE A 108 9.70 -8.45 9.86
N ARG A 109 10.86 -9.05 9.52
CA ARG A 109 11.82 -8.47 8.56
C ARG A 109 11.19 -8.04 7.22
N PRO A 110 10.40 -8.88 6.51
CA PRO A 110 9.78 -8.47 5.25
C PRO A 110 8.73 -7.35 5.44
N VAL A 111 8.00 -7.35 6.56
CA VAL A 111 7.04 -6.27 6.89
C VAL A 111 7.77 -4.94 7.06
N LEU A 112 8.88 -4.92 7.81
CA LEU A 112 9.72 -3.73 7.97
C LEU A 112 10.31 -3.27 6.64
N LEU A 113 10.72 -4.21 5.78
CA LEU A 113 11.25 -3.88 4.46
C LEU A 113 10.19 -3.16 3.61
N ILE A 114 8.96 -3.68 3.55
CA ILE A 114 7.85 -3.01 2.84
C ILE A 114 7.54 -1.64 3.46
N MET A 115 7.54 -1.55 4.79
CA MET A 115 7.28 -0.29 5.49
C MET A 115 8.34 0.78 5.17
N ILE A 116 9.62 0.41 5.13
CA ILE A 116 10.70 1.32 4.76
C ILE A 116 10.55 1.76 3.30
N ILE A 117 10.31 0.84 2.39
CA ILE A 117 10.04 1.16 0.97
C ILE A 117 8.84 2.11 0.85
N GLY A 118 7.79 1.87 1.64
CA GLY A 118 6.61 2.71 1.68
C GLY A 118 6.87 4.11 2.24
N LEU A 119 7.68 4.23 3.28
CA LEU A 119 8.07 5.52 3.84
C LEU A 119 8.90 6.35 2.85
N PHE A 120 9.89 5.72 2.19
CA PHE A 120 10.64 6.37 1.13
C PHE A 120 9.73 6.80 -0.01
N SER A 121 8.82 5.93 -0.44
CA SER A 121 7.89 6.26 -1.52
C SER A 121 6.93 7.39 -1.12
N SER A 122 6.50 7.43 0.14
CA SER A 122 5.64 8.48 0.69
C SER A 122 6.29 9.86 0.64
N GLN A 123 7.58 9.93 0.96
CA GLN A 123 8.28 11.22 1.01
C GLN A 123 8.49 11.84 -0.38
N PHE A 124 8.64 11.02 -1.43
CA PHE A 124 8.98 11.49 -2.78
C PHE A 124 7.81 11.49 -3.76
N PHE A 125 6.86 10.54 -3.64
CA PHE A 125 5.82 10.32 -4.65
C PHE A 125 4.42 10.79 -4.22
N ILE A 126 4.09 10.72 -2.93
CA ILE A 126 2.72 10.98 -2.46
C ILE A 126 2.29 12.46 -2.56
N PRO A 127 3.07 13.46 -2.11
CA PRO A 127 2.62 14.85 -2.20
C PRO A 127 2.48 15.34 -3.65
N SER A 128 3.34 14.86 -4.56
CA SER A 128 3.31 15.27 -5.97
C SER A 128 2.19 14.61 -6.78
N LEU A 129 1.87 13.33 -6.53
CA LEU A 129 0.81 12.62 -7.24
C LEU A 129 -0.60 13.01 -6.77
N SER A 130 -0.82 13.11 -5.46
CA SER A 130 -2.13 13.45 -4.90
C SER A 130 -2.59 14.85 -5.30
N GLN A 131 -1.66 15.83 -5.25
CA GLN A 131 -1.93 17.19 -5.66
C GLN A 131 -2.24 17.30 -7.17
N SER A 132 -1.43 16.65 -8.02
CA SER A 132 -1.65 16.69 -9.48
C SER A 132 -2.93 15.97 -9.92
N ALA A 133 -3.32 14.89 -9.25
CA ALA A 133 -4.56 14.17 -9.51
C ALA A 133 -5.79 15.00 -9.14
N GLU A 134 -5.78 15.66 -7.97
CA GLU A 134 -6.90 16.50 -7.52
C GLU A 134 -7.03 17.79 -8.35
N GLU A 135 -5.91 18.39 -8.76
CA GLU A 135 -5.90 19.54 -9.67
C GLU A 135 -6.50 19.19 -11.03
N THR A 136 -6.10 18.05 -11.60
CA THR A 136 -6.62 17.58 -12.90
C THR A 136 -8.12 17.30 -12.82
N ARG A 137 -8.57 16.62 -11.75
CA ARG A 137 -9.99 16.35 -11.50
C ARG A 137 -10.80 17.62 -11.31
N SER A 138 -10.30 18.58 -10.54
CA SER A 138 -10.99 19.84 -10.25
C SER A 138 -11.10 20.76 -11.47
N GLN A 139 -10.11 20.72 -12.37
CA GLN A 139 -10.13 21.43 -13.65
C GLN A 139 -11.12 20.79 -14.63
N LEU A 140 -11.13 19.46 -14.73
CA LEU A 140 -12.00 18.72 -15.66
C LEU A 140 -13.47 18.71 -15.23
N GLN A 141 -13.77 18.76 -13.93
CA GLN A 141 -15.15 18.91 -13.42
C GLN A 141 -15.66 20.36 -13.41
N GLU A 142 -14.92 21.34 -13.96
CA GLU A 142 -15.25 22.79 -13.89
C GLU A 142 -15.56 23.30 -12.46
N ARG A 143 -15.15 22.58 -11.41
CA ARG A 143 -15.36 22.99 -10.01
C ARG A 143 -14.53 24.21 -9.65
N ILE A 144 -13.44 24.46 -10.37
CA ILE A 144 -12.70 25.72 -10.32
C ILE A 144 -13.33 26.71 -11.32
N SER A 145 -14.61 27.01 -11.14
CA SER A 145 -15.13 28.28 -11.63
C SER A 145 -14.52 29.36 -10.75
N TYR A 146 -13.71 30.24 -11.34
CA TYR A 146 -13.07 31.41 -10.70
C TYR A 146 -14.06 32.41 -10.04
N ASP A 147 -15.34 32.07 -9.97
CA ASP A 147 -16.45 32.85 -9.43
C ASP A 147 -16.89 32.43 -8.01
N GLN A 148 -16.29 31.38 -7.44
CA GLN A 148 -16.52 31.04 -6.02
C GLN A 148 -15.53 31.78 -5.13
N GLY A 149 -16.01 32.89 -4.56
CA GLY A 149 -15.25 33.77 -3.67
C GLY A 149 -14.56 33.04 -2.53
N TYR A 150 -13.25 33.28 -2.40
CA TYR A 150 -12.42 32.75 -1.33
C TYR A 150 -12.76 33.48 -0.02
N TRP A 151 -13.50 32.82 0.88
CA TRP A 151 -13.73 33.34 2.24
C TRP A 151 -12.44 33.20 3.04
N ASN A 152 -11.60 34.24 3.00
CA ASN A 152 -10.46 34.35 3.88
C ASN A 152 -10.91 34.98 5.20
N LYS A 153 -10.88 34.22 6.29
CA LYS A 153 -11.05 34.78 7.63
C LYS A 153 -9.70 35.38 8.04
N ASN A 154 -9.51 36.66 7.73
CA ASN A 154 -8.44 37.44 8.33
C ASN A 154 -8.80 37.69 9.80
N ASP A 155 -7.94 37.24 10.72
CA ASP A 155 -8.08 37.42 12.16
C ASP A 155 -7.67 38.84 12.63
N GLU A 156 -7.83 39.83 11.75
CA GLU A 156 -7.67 41.25 12.07
C GLU A 156 -8.99 41.97 11.79
N ASN A 157 -9.93 41.87 12.73
CA ASN A 157 -10.86 42.93 13.08
C ASN A 157 -11.42 42.65 14.48
N TYR A 158 -11.15 43.59 15.39
CA TYR A 158 -11.79 43.71 16.70
C TYR A 158 -13.29 44.02 16.56
#